data_AF-A0A1G2I6R9-F1
#
_entry.id   AF-A0A1G2I6R9-F1
#
_cell.length_a   1.000
_cell.length_b   1.000
_cell.length_c   1.000
_cell.angle_alpha   90.00
_cell.angle_beta   90.00
_cell.angle_gamma   90.00
#
_symmetry.space_group_name_H-M   'P 1'
#
loop_
_entity.id
_entity.type
_entity.pdbx_description
1 polymer ?
#
loop_
_entity_poly.entity_id
_entity_poly.type
_entity_poly.pdbx_seq_one_letter_code
_entity_poly.pdbx_strand_id
1 'polypeptide(L)'
;MERILGVDIGGVIISHNEINGAYLPIPDVFETLKELQDKKFGKNIFVVSCADTYLRFAMLNWLSVKKFHKETGISLDRVHFCEERKEKARICQHLGVTDFVDDRKEIMVYLYNAGVKNLYLFQGRAEEEGCYEYILPHVKKIDSWLTLGKDLLG
;
A
#
# COMPACT_ATOMS: atom_id res chain seq x y z
N MET A 1 -14.80 -15.74 -1.40
CA MET A 1 -13.49 -15.57 -0.74
C MET A 1 -13.50 -14.21 -0.08
N GLU A 2 -13.03 -14.12 1.16
CA GLU A 2 -12.85 -12.86 1.86
C GLU A 2 -11.75 -12.05 1.16
N ARG A 3 -11.95 -10.74 0.99
CA ARG A 3 -10.95 -9.87 0.36
C ARG A 3 -9.88 -9.51 1.41
N ILE A 4 -8.63 -9.54 1.00
CA ILE A 4 -7.47 -9.19 1.82
C ILE A 4 -6.71 -8.07 1.10
N LEU A 5 -6.55 -6.93 1.76
CA LEU A 5 -5.93 -5.74 1.20
C LEU A 5 -4.47 -5.61 1.66
N GLY A 6 -3.55 -5.55 0.71
CA GLY A 6 -2.17 -5.11 0.91
C GLY A 6 -2.00 -3.64 0.55
N VAL A 7 -1.24 -2.89 1.36
CA VAL A 7 -1.04 -1.45 1.21
C VAL A 7 0.45 -1.12 1.34
N ASP A 8 1.04 -0.43 0.38
CA ASP A 8 2.39 0.13 0.55
C ASP A 8 2.43 1.35 1.48
N ILE A 9 3.61 1.70 1.99
CA ILE A 9 3.82 2.89 2.81
C ILE A 9 4.24 4.10 1.95
N GLY A 10 5.34 4.01 1.22
CA GLY A 10 6.06 5.16 0.66
C GLY A 10 5.50 5.63 -0.67
N GLY A 11 4.72 6.70 -0.66
CA GLY A 11 3.94 7.18 -1.80
C GLY A 11 2.45 6.84 -1.73
N VAL A 12 2.07 6.04 -0.73
CA VAL A 12 0.70 5.52 -0.59
C VAL A 12 0.13 5.90 0.77
N ILE A 13 0.80 5.62 1.89
CA ILE A 13 0.40 6.09 3.22
C ILE A 13 1.08 7.41 3.58
N ILE A 14 2.34 7.56 3.20
CA ILE A 14 3.16 8.75 3.43
C ILE A 14 3.72 9.28 2.11
N SER A 15 4.17 10.53 2.09
CA SER A 15 4.90 11.11 0.95
C SER A 15 6.15 10.29 0.60
N HIS A 16 6.54 10.25 -0.68
CA HIS A 16 7.73 9.49 -1.10
C HIS A 16 9.02 9.99 -0.41
N ASN A 17 9.11 11.30 -0.22
CA ASN A 17 10.23 11.99 0.38
C ASN A 17 9.74 12.82 1.58
N GLU A 18 10.67 13.17 2.45
CA GLU A 18 10.42 14.14 3.49
C GLU A 18 10.17 15.53 2.88
N ILE A 19 9.20 16.24 3.43
CA ILE A 19 8.88 17.62 3.10
C ILE A 19 9.17 18.43 4.37
N ASN A 20 10.17 19.30 4.31
CA ASN A 20 10.67 20.06 5.47
C ASN A 20 11.09 19.17 6.66
N GLY A 21 11.77 18.05 6.36
CA GLY A 21 12.30 17.12 7.38
C GLY A 21 11.26 16.18 8.00
N ALA A 22 10.09 16.02 7.37
CA ALA A 22 9.08 15.08 7.83
C ALA A 22 8.35 14.41 6.66
N TYR A 23 8.07 13.12 6.80
CA TYR A 23 7.10 12.44 5.94
C TYR A 23 5.68 12.93 6.26
N LEU A 24 4.96 13.37 5.24
CA LEU A 24 3.57 13.81 5.38
C LEU A 24 2.61 12.65 5.08
N PRO A 25 1.49 12.51 5.81
CA PRO A 25 0.48 11.55 5.42
C PRO A 25 -0.11 11.93 4.05
N ILE A 26 -0.38 10.94 3.21
CA ILE A 26 -1.18 11.16 2.00
C ILE A 26 -2.59 11.59 2.43
N PRO A 27 -3.24 12.57 1.76
CA PRO A 27 -4.59 13.01 2.11
C PRO A 27 -5.57 11.85 2.25
N ASP A 28 -6.45 11.97 3.25
CA ASP A 28 -7.58 11.06 3.55
C ASP A 28 -7.20 9.62 3.92
N VAL A 29 -5.90 9.29 4.02
CA VAL A 29 -5.45 7.90 4.23
C VAL A 29 -5.96 7.27 5.51
N PHE A 30 -5.93 7.99 6.64
CA PHE A 30 -6.35 7.42 7.93
C PHE A 30 -7.85 7.18 7.98
N GLU A 31 -8.65 8.16 7.56
CA GLU A 31 -10.12 8.04 7.52
C GLU A 31 -10.54 6.92 6.58
N THR A 32 -9.93 6.86 5.39
CA THR A 32 -10.28 5.84 4.39
C THR A 32 -9.87 4.45 4.85
N LEU A 33 -8.66 4.26 5.40
CA LEU A 33 -8.24 2.97 5.93
C LEU A 33 -9.10 2.52 7.10
N LYS A 34 -9.50 3.44 7.98
CA LYS A 34 -10.42 3.15 9.08
C LYS A 34 -11.78 2.68 8.56
N GLU A 35 -12.34 3.38 7.58
CA GLU A 35 -13.61 3.03 6.96
C GLU A 35 -13.55 1.66 6.26
N LEU A 36 -12.49 1.41 5.49
CA LEU A 36 -12.25 0.13 4.83
C LEU A 36 -12.14 -1.01 5.86
N GLN A 37 -11.43 -0.75 6.96
CA GLN A 37 -11.29 -1.71 8.04
C GLN A 37 -12.65 -2.04 8.66
N ASP A 38 -13.44 -1.04 8.99
CA ASP A 38 -14.71 -1.23 9.70
C ASP A 38 -15.81 -1.84 8.82
N LYS A 39 -15.86 -1.46 7.55
CA LYS A 39 -17.00 -1.78 6.68
C LYS A 39 -16.78 -2.98 5.77
N LYS A 40 -15.54 -3.31 5.39
CA LYS A 40 -15.28 -4.28 4.32
C LYS A 40 -14.23 -5.34 4.64
N PHE A 41 -13.09 -4.94 5.18
CA PHE A 41 -11.93 -5.82 5.32
C PHE A 41 -11.76 -6.37 6.74
N GLY A 42 -12.37 -5.76 7.75
CA GLY A 42 -12.17 -6.19 9.14
C GLY A 42 -10.69 -6.24 9.48
N LYS A 43 -10.18 -7.38 9.92
CA LYS A 43 -8.76 -7.55 10.26
C LYS A 43 -7.84 -7.83 9.07
N ASN A 44 -8.38 -7.85 7.84
CA ASN A 44 -7.67 -8.29 6.64
C ASN A 44 -7.05 -7.15 5.83
N ILE A 45 -6.46 -6.17 6.52
CA ILE A 45 -5.62 -5.14 5.91
C ILE A 45 -4.20 -5.32 6.44
N PHE A 46 -3.24 -5.44 5.52
CA PHE A 46 -1.83 -5.62 5.78
C PHE A 46 -1.04 -4.51 5.10
N VAL A 47 -0.06 -3.96 5.82
CA VAL A 47 0.88 -2.99 5.26
C VAL A 47 2.11 -3.77 4.82
N VAL A 48 2.53 -3.61 3.57
CA VAL A 48 3.67 -4.35 2.99
C VAL A 48 4.58 -3.38 2.24
N SER A 49 5.76 -3.12 2.79
CA SER A 49 6.69 -2.13 2.23
C SER A 49 8.10 -2.67 2.04
N CYS A 50 8.82 -2.10 1.07
CA CYS A 50 10.22 -2.42 0.81
C CYS A 50 11.07 -1.31 1.41
N ALA A 51 11.93 -1.64 2.38
CA ALA A 51 12.74 -0.66 3.07
C ALA A 51 14.02 -1.30 3.60
N ASP A 52 15.14 -0.57 3.49
CA ASP A 52 16.35 -0.92 4.21
C ASP A 52 16.15 -0.75 5.73
N THR A 53 17.16 -1.13 6.52
CA THR A 53 17.09 -1.08 7.99
C THR A 53 16.78 0.32 8.53
N TYR A 54 17.36 1.36 7.94
CA TYR A 54 17.20 2.73 8.40
C TYR A 54 15.81 3.27 8.07
N LEU A 55 15.39 3.12 6.81
CA LEU A 55 14.07 3.54 6.34
C LEU A 55 12.96 2.78 7.06
N ARG A 56 13.14 1.48 7.32
CA ARG A 56 12.21 0.67 8.12
C ARG A 56 12.02 1.26 9.51
N PHE A 57 13.11 1.62 10.19
CA PHE A 57 13.04 2.25 11.51
C PHE A 57 12.30 3.60 11.46
N ALA A 58 12.60 4.43 10.46
CA ALA A 58 11.93 5.71 10.27
C ALA A 58 10.42 5.55 10.02
N MET A 59 10.02 4.62 9.15
CA MET A 59 8.61 4.31 8.86
C MET A 59 7.88 3.78 10.11
N LEU A 60 8.46 2.84 10.84
CA LEU A 60 7.86 2.31 12.08
C LEU A 60 7.71 3.40 13.15
N ASN A 61 8.73 4.24 13.32
CA ASN A 61 8.67 5.39 14.22
C ASN A 61 7.56 6.36 13.80
N TRP A 62 7.45 6.66 12.50
CA TRP A 62 6.38 7.51 11.98
C TRP A 62 4.99 6.94 12.28
N LEU A 63 4.77 5.64 12.00
CA LEU A 63 3.49 4.96 12.28
C LEU A 63 3.14 5.04 13.78
N SER A 64 4.13 4.88 14.66
CA SER A 64 3.97 5.02 16.11
C SER A 64 3.60 6.45 16.52
N VAL A 65 4.40 7.45 16.10
CA VAL A 65 4.21 8.87 16.45
C VAL A 65 2.86 9.39 15.96
N LYS A 66 2.43 8.98 14.77
CA LYS A 66 1.13 9.35 14.20
C LYS A 66 -0.04 8.52 14.75
N LYS A 67 0.22 7.62 15.69
CA LYS A 67 -0.77 6.73 16.31
C LYS A 67 -1.57 5.95 15.26
N PHE A 68 -0.91 5.51 14.19
CA PHE A 68 -1.52 4.87 13.03
C PHE A 68 -2.50 3.75 13.39
N HIS A 69 -2.10 2.87 14.33
CA HIS A 69 -2.97 1.80 14.82
C HIS A 69 -4.23 2.33 15.51
N LYS A 70 -4.13 3.40 16.29
CA LYS A 70 -5.30 3.98 16.97
C LYS A 70 -6.26 4.61 15.96
N GLU A 71 -5.73 5.31 14.96
CA GLU A 71 -6.54 6.04 13.98
C GLU A 71 -7.19 5.09 12.95
N THR A 72 -6.49 4.05 12.51
CA THR A 72 -6.96 3.13 11.46
C THR A 72 -7.49 1.80 11.98
N GLY A 73 -7.12 1.41 13.21
CA GLY A 73 -7.30 0.07 13.77
C GLY A 73 -6.39 -1.01 13.19
N ILE A 74 -5.48 -0.66 12.26
CA ILE A 74 -4.51 -1.60 11.68
C ILE A 74 -3.32 -1.76 12.63
N SER A 75 -3.16 -2.95 13.19
CA SER A 75 -2.13 -3.22 14.19
C SER A 75 -0.74 -3.37 13.57
N LEU A 76 0.29 -3.00 14.34
CA LEU A 76 1.68 -3.01 13.90
C LEU A 76 2.21 -4.43 13.58
N ASP A 77 1.59 -5.49 14.11
CA ASP A 77 1.90 -6.88 13.75
C ASP A 77 1.50 -7.25 12.32
N ARG A 78 0.68 -6.41 11.66
CA ARG A 78 0.30 -6.55 10.24
C ARG A 78 1.13 -5.68 9.31
N VAL A 79 2.25 -5.14 9.80
CA VAL A 79 3.20 -4.37 9.01
C VAL A 79 4.39 -5.27 8.68
N HIS A 80 4.53 -5.59 7.40
CA HIS A 80 5.55 -6.48 6.86
C HIS A 80 6.54 -5.66 6.03
N PHE A 81 7.83 -5.92 6.25
CA PHE A 81 8.91 -5.32 5.47
C PHE A 81 9.65 -6.39 4.68
N CYS A 82 10.13 -6.01 3.50
CA CYS A 82 11.09 -6.77 2.72
C CYS A 82 12.28 -5.90 2.32
N GLU A 83 13.39 -6.55 1.96
CA GLU A 83 14.63 -5.86 1.55
C GLU A 83 14.60 -5.56 0.06
N GLU A 84 14.04 -6.48 -0.74
CA GLU A 84 13.87 -6.32 -2.18
C GLU A 84 12.39 -6.18 -2.56
N ARG A 85 12.14 -5.30 -3.52
CA ARG A 85 10.78 -4.97 -4.00
C ARG A 85 9.99 -6.17 -4.51
N LYS A 86 10.66 -7.08 -5.21
CA LYS A 86 10.08 -8.34 -5.72
C LYS A 86 9.53 -9.25 -4.61
N GLU A 87 10.05 -9.13 -3.38
CA GLU A 87 9.65 -9.99 -2.27
C GLU A 87 8.25 -9.67 -1.74
N LYS A 88 7.72 -8.47 -2.04
CA LYS A 88 6.31 -8.14 -1.77
C LYS A 88 5.37 -9.20 -2.32
N ALA A 89 5.65 -9.73 -3.52
CA ALA A 89 4.87 -10.80 -4.13
C ALA A 89 4.79 -12.05 -3.24
N ARG A 90 5.92 -12.49 -2.69
CA ARG A 90 5.97 -13.64 -1.79
C ARG A 90 5.23 -13.38 -0.48
N ILE A 91 5.36 -12.17 0.08
CA ILE A 91 4.62 -11.76 1.29
C ILE A 91 3.11 -11.80 1.01
N CYS A 92 2.67 -11.20 -0.10
CA CYS A 92 1.27 -11.19 -0.52
C CYS A 92 0.70 -12.60 -0.71
N GLN A 93 1.46 -13.50 -1.33
CA GLN A 93 1.06 -14.91 -1.47
C GLN A 93 0.92 -15.59 -0.11
N HIS A 94 1.86 -15.38 0.81
CA HIS A 94 1.80 -15.98 2.15
C HIS A 94 0.60 -15.48 2.96
N LEU A 95 0.29 -14.19 2.85
CA LEU A 95 -0.83 -13.55 3.54
C LEU A 95 -2.18 -13.79 2.85
N GLY A 96 -2.20 -14.32 1.62
CA GLY A 96 -3.41 -14.50 0.82
C GLY A 96 -3.99 -13.19 0.26
N VAL A 97 -3.16 -12.15 0.09
CA VAL A 97 -3.59 -10.84 -0.40
C VAL A 97 -4.29 -10.96 -1.77
N THR A 98 -5.49 -10.39 -1.87
CA THR A 98 -6.30 -10.39 -3.10
C THR A 98 -6.31 -9.04 -3.81
N ASP A 99 -6.11 -7.97 -3.04
CA ASP A 99 -6.15 -6.58 -3.47
C ASP A 99 -4.87 -5.89 -3.02
N PHE A 100 -4.17 -5.16 -3.89
CA PHE A 100 -2.96 -4.44 -3.50
C PHE A 100 -2.90 -3.04 -4.09
N VAL A 101 -2.50 -2.06 -3.26
CA VAL A 101 -2.21 -0.69 -3.69
C VAL A 101 -0.72 -0.35 -3.49
N ASP A 102 -0.09 0.09 -4.58
CA ASP A 102 1.30 0.58 -4.64
C ASP A 102 1.36 1.73 -5.65
N ASP A 103 2.37 2.57 -5.56
CA ASP A 103 2.60 3.67 -6.49
C ASP A 103 3.50 3.30 -7.68
N ARG A 104 4.11 2.10 -7.67
CA ARG A 104 5.08 1.66 -8.69
C ARG A 104 4.54 0.57 -9.62
N LYS A 105 4.65 0.79 -10.92
CA LYS A 105 4.36 -0.20 -11.97
C LYS A 105 5.26 -1.42 -11.87
N GLU A 106 6.52 -1.27 -11.48
CA GLU A 106 7.42 -2.42 -11.23
C GLU A 106 6.82 -3.38 -10.19
N ILE A 107 6.21 -2.86 -9.11
CA ILE A 107 5.56 -3.69 -8.08
C ILE A 107 4.30 -4.35 -8.63
N MET A 108 3.49 -3.61 -9.40
CA MET A 108 2.30 -4.17 -10.05
C MET A 108 2.63 -5.40 -10.89
N VAL A 109 3.76 -5.38 -11.62
CA VAL A 109 4.23 -6.54 -12.40
C VAL A 109 4.49 -7.75 -11.50
N TYR A 110 5.22 -7.57 -10.40
CA TYR A 110 5.52 -8.69 -9.49
C TYR A 110 4.25 -9.28 -8.87
N LEU A 111 3.32 -8.43 -8.44
CA LEU A 111 2.07 -8.85 -7.81
C LEU A 111 1.12 -9.52 -8.81
N TYR A 112 1.05 -9.01 -10.03
CA TYR A 112 0.28 -9.61 -11.12
C TYR A 112 0.78 -11.01 -11.44
N ASN A 113 2.10 -11.17 -11.62
CA ASN A 113 2.72 -12.47 -11.87
C ASN A 113 2.53 -13.44 -10.71
N ALA A 114 2.39 -12.92 -9.48
CA ALA A 114 2.11 -13.71 -8.28
C ALA A 114 0.63 -14.11 -8.11
N GLY A 115 -0.27 -13.60 -8.96
CA GLY A 115 -1.69 -13.93 -8.97
C GLY A 115 -2.58 -13.04 -8.11
N VAL A 116 -2.09 -11.86 -7.68
CA VAL A 116 -2.95 -10.86 -7.01
C VAL A 116 -3.96 -10.32 -8.01
N LYS A 117 -5.25 -10.39 -7.67
CA LYS A 117 -6.35 -10.23 -8.63
C LYS A 117 -6.66 -8.77 -8.92
N ASN A 118 -6.68 -7.93 -7.88
CA ASN A 118 -7.06 -6.53 -8.00
C ASN A 118 -5.86 -5.66 -7.64
N LEU A 119 -5.35 -4.94 -8.63
CA LEU A 119 -4.15 -4.12 -8.51
C LEU A 119 -4.49 -2.66 -8.71
N TYR A 120 -4.06 -1.83 -7.77
CA TYR A 120 -4.34 -0.41 -7.73
C TYR A 120 -3.03 0.36 -7.84
N LEU A 121 -2.81 1.03 -8.98
CA LEU A 121 -1.67 1.92 -9.18
C LEU A 121 -2.03 3.31 -8.68
N PHE A 122 -1.47 3.68 -7.53
CA PHE A 122 -1.76 4.95 -6.86
C PHE A 122 -0.89 6.08 -7.40
N GLN A 123 -1.49 7.01 -8.15
CA GLN A 123 -0.90 8.14 -8.88
C GLN A 123 0.13 7.76 -9.96
N GLY A 124 0.91 6.70 -9.74
CA GLY A 124 2.03 6.30 -10.57
C GLY A 124 3.26 7.18 -10.31
N ARG A 125 4.43 6.62 -10.61
CA ARG A 125 5.70 7.36 -10.57
C ARG A 125 6.09 7.86 -11.95
N ALA A 126 6.44 9.14 -12.03
CA ALA A 126 6.91 9.77 -13.27
C ALA A 126 8.21 9.11 -13.76
N GLU A 127 9.06 8.64 -12.86
CA GLU A 127 10.31 7.96 -13.19
C GLU A 127 10.11 6.62 -13.91
N GLU A 128 8.90 6.05 -13.85
CA GLU A 128 8.56 4.82 -14.55
C GLU A 128 7.80 5.08 -15.86
N GLU A 129 7.64 6.33 -16.31
CA GLU A 129 7.00 6.64 -17.59
C GLU A 129 7.68 5.90 -18.75
N GLY A 130 6.89 5.21 -19.59
CA GLY A 130 7.40 4.36 -20.67
C GLY A 130 7.95 2.99 -20.21
N CYS A 131 8.13 2.76 -18.91
CA CYS A 131 8.52 1.48 -18.34
C CYS A 131 7.29 0.66 -17.93
N TYR A 132 7.36 -0.67 -18.10
CA TYR A 132 6.31 -1.59 -17.63
C TYR A 132 4.89 -1.30 -18.15
N GLU A 133 4.74 -0.57 -19.26
CA GLU A 133 3.42 -0.14 -19.78
C GLU A 133 2.46 -1.30 -20.05
N TYR A 134 2.99 -2.49 -20.33
CA TYR A 134 2.20 -3.71 -20.52
C TYR A 134 1.36 -4.11 -19.29
N ILE A 135 1.68 -3.58 -18.09
CA ILE A 135 0.90 -3.85 -16.89
C ILE A 135 -0.37 -3.00 -16.81
N LEU A 136 -0.43 -1.88 -17.53
CA LEU A 136 -1.53 -0.92 -17.42
C LEU A 136 -2.93 -1.51 -17.67
N PRO A 137 -3.14 -2.43 -18.63
CA PRO A 137 -4.44 -3.08 -18.81
C PRO A 137 -4.88 -3.97 -17.63
N HIS A 138 -3.97 -4.33 -16.73
CA HIS A 138 -4.19 -5.24 -15.61
C HIS A 138 -4.27 -4.53 -14.25
N VAL A 139 -4.18 -3.20 -14.22
CA VAL A 139 -4.24 -2.41 -12.99
C VAL A 139 -5.28 -1.31 -13.12
N LYS A 140 -5.88 -0.93 -12.00
CA LYS A 140 -6.73 0.25 -11.89
C LYS A 140 -5.90 1.43 -11.43
N LYS A 141 -5.86 2.49 -12.23
CA LYS A 141 -5.24 3.76 -11.82
C LYS A 141 -6.15 4.48 -10.83
N ILE A 142 -5.56 4.99 -9.75
CA ILE A 142 -6.24 5.68 -8.66
C ILE A 142 -5.46 6.95 -8.33
N ASP A 143 -6.14 8.08 -8.16
CA ASP A 143 -5.52 9.38 -7.90
C ASP A 143 -5.47 9.77 -6.41
N SER A 144 -6.33 9.18 -5.59
CA SER A 144 -6.56 9.57 -4.20
C SER A 144 -7.13 8.42 -3.37
N TRP A 145 -6.97 8.51 -2.05
CA TRP A 145 -7.59 7.54 -1.12
C TRP A 145 -9.10 7.56 -1.20
N LEU A 146 -9.74 8.72 -1.40
CA LEU A 146 -11.19 8.80 -1.56
C LEU A 146 -11.68 8.01 -2.78
N THR A 147 -10.97 8.07 -3.92
CA THR A 147 -11.29 7.25 -5.10
C THR A 147 -11.07 5.77 -4.83
N LEU A 148 -9.98 5.40 -4.14
CA LEU A 148 -9.71 4.01 -3.75
C LEU A 148 -10.80 3.45 -2.83
N GLY A 149 -11.16 4.21 -1.79
CA GLY A 149 -12.14 3.85 -0.78
C GLY A 149 -13.50 3.55 -1.41
N LYS A 150 -13.97 4.45 -2.30
CA LYS A 150 -15.22 4.25 -3.06
C LYS A 150 -15.20 2.93 -3.84
N ASP A 151 -14.12 2.66 -4.57
CA ASP A 151 -14.03 1.43 -5.36
C ASP A 151 -13.99 0.15 -4.50
N LEU A 152 -13.27 0.19 -3.38
CA LEU A 152 -13.11 -0.97 -2.51
C LEU A 152 -14.37 -1.27 -1.69
N LEU A 153 -15.16 -0.25 -1.34
CA LEU A 153 -16.41 -0.40 -0.61
C LEU A 153 -17.55 -0.91 -1.51
N GLY A 154 -17.61 -0.41 -2.75
CA GLY A 154 -18.68 -0.68 -3.72
C GLY A 154 -19.68 0.46 -3.77
#